data_AF-A0A838RF38-F1
#
_entry.id   AF-A0A838RF38-F1
#
_cell.length_a   1.000
_cell.length_b   1.000
_cell.length_c   1.000
_cell.angle_alpha   90.00
_cell.angle_beta   90.00
_cell.angle_gamma   90.00
#
_symmetry.space_group_name_H-M   'P 1'
#
loop_
_entity.id
_entity.type
_entity.pdbx_description
1 polymer ?
#
loop_
_entity_poly.entity_id
_entity_poly.type
_entity_poly.pdbx_seq_one_letter_code
_entity_poly.pdbx_strand_id
1 'polypeptide(L)'
;MRLTLQFPDELLETLGETDASFQELAQELLLAKLYELGRITSSLAAQSLGISRREFLERIGQYQVSLFEEQSAAGLDEEATLG
;
A
#
# COMPACT_ATOMS: atom_id res chain seq x y z
N MET A 1 -13.53 -12.34 -7.43
CA MET A 1 -13.65 -12.23 -5.95
C MET A 1 -14.36 -10.92 -5.64
N ARG A 2 -15.16 -10.82 -4.57
CA ARG A 2 -15.80 -9.57 -4.13
C ARG A 2 -15.42 -9.29 -2.67
N LEU A 3 -14.82 -8.12 -2.42
CA LEU A 3 -14.54 -7.58 -1.10
C LEU A 3 -15.50 -6.40 -0.88
N THR A 4 -16.11 -6.31 0.30
CA THR A 4 -17.00 -5.20 0.67
C THR A 4 -16.48 -4.57 1.94
N LEU A 5 -16.28 -3.24 1.91
CA LEU A 5 -15.83 -2.42 3.02
C LEU A 5 -16.95 -1.44 3.37
N GLN A 6 -17.11 -1.13 4.66
CA GLN A 6 -18.08 -0.15 5.13
C GLN A 6 -17.32 1.04 5.71
N PHE A 7 -17.70 2.23 5.27
CA PHE A 7 -17.14 3.50 5.70
C PHE A 7 -18.28 4.44 6.09
N PRO A 8 -18.04 5.43 6.97
CA PRO A 8 -19.01 6.49 7.21
C PRO A 8 -19.16 7.36 5.95
N ASP A 9 -20.38 7.81 5.66
CA ASP A 9 -20.68 8.66 4.50
C ASP A 9 -19.88 9.97 4.52
N GLU A 10 -19.62 10.50 5.72
CA GLU A 10 -18.80 11.70 5.97
C GLU A 10 -17.38 11.60 5.37
N LEU A 11 -16.87 10.39 5.14
CA LEU A 11 -15.57 10.19 4.52
C LEU A 11 -15.56 10.69 3.08
N LEU A 12 -16.58 10.35 2.28
CA LEU A 12 -16.70 10.80 0.90
C LEU A 12 -16.91 12.31 0.83
N GLU A 13 -17.72 12.85 1.75
CA GLU A 13 -17.94 14.30 1.87
C GLU A 13 -16.62 15.04 2.17
N THR A 14 -15.82 14.52 3.10
CA THR A 14 -14.53 15.11 3.50
C THR A 14 -13.52 15.07 2.35
N LEU A 15 -13.51 13.98 1.58
CA LEU A 15 -12.60 13.81 0.44
C LEU A 15 -13.08 14.55 -0.82
N GLY A 16 -14.35 14.97 -0.87
CA GLY A 16 -14.97 15.53 -2.07
C GLY A 16 -15.03 14.51 -3.21
N GLU A 17 -15.14 13.22 -2.87
CA GLU A 17 -15.09 12.11 -3.81
C GLU A 17 -16.45 11.45 -4.03
N THR A 18 -16.57 10.78 -5.17
CA THR A 18 -17.71 9.92 -5.48
C THR A 18 -17.43 8.49 -5.01
N ASP A 19 -18.47 7.66 -4.86
CA ASP A 19 -18.27 6.23 -4.58
C ASP A 19 -17.34 5.56 -5.61
N ALA A 20 -17.47 5.90 -6.89
CA ALA A 20 -16.68 5.31 -7.96
C ALA A 20 -15.20 5.69 -7.88
N SER A 21 -14.90 6.98 -7.72
CA SER A 21 -13.52 7.46 -7.57
C SER A 21 -12.88 6.87 -6.31
N PHE A 22 -13.63 6.79 -5.22
CA PHE A 22 -13.13 6.27 -3.96
C PHE A 22 -12.86 4.76 -4.05
N GLN A 23 -13.69 4.00 -4.77
CA GLN A 23 -13.45 2.58 -5.01
C GLN A 23 -12.18 2.34 -5.82
N GLU A 24 -11.95 3.13 -6.87
CA GLU A 24 -10.72 3.07 -7.67
C GLU A 24 -9.49 3.40 -6.81
N LEU A 25 -9.56 4.49 -6.04
CA LEU A 25 -8.50 4.90 -5.12
C LEU A 25 -8.22 3.82 -4.07
N ALA A 26 -9.25 3.28 -3.42
CA ALA A 26 -9.11 2.27 -2.39
C ALA A 26 -8.49 0.98 -2.94
N GLN A 27 -8.87 0.56 -4.14
CA GLN A 27 -8.28 -0.60 -4.81
C GLN A 27 -6.80 -0.36 -5.12
N GLU A 28 -6.46 0.82 -5.65
CA GLU A 28 -5.09 1.19 -5.97
C GLU A 28 -4.20 1.22 -4.71
N LEU A 29 -4.65 1.89 -3.64
CA LEU A 29 -3.93 1.99 -2.38
C LEU A 29 -3.73 0.64 -1.69
N LEU A 30 -4.74 -0.24 -1.72
CA LEU A 30 -4.63 -1.60 -1.16
C LEU A 30 -3.54 -2.40 -1.88
N LEU A 31 -3.52 -2.37 -3.22
CA LEU A 31 -2.54 -3.08 -4.02
C LEU A 31 -1.14 -2.48 -3.86
N ALA A 32 -1.04 -1.16 -3.79
CA ALA A 32 0.21 -0.46 -3.49
C ALA A 32 0.77 -0.91 -2.13
N LYS A 33 -0.06 -0.97 -1.08
CA LYS A 33 0.37 -1.38 0.25
C LYS A 33 0.78 -2.85 0.31
N LEU A 34 0.06 -3.74 -0.37
CA LEU A 34 0.43 -5.15 -0.45
C LEU A 34 1.76 -5.37 -1.21
N TYR A 35 2.02 -4.56 -2.23
CA TYR A 35 3.29 -4.57 -2.95
C TYR A 35 4.44 -4.07 -2.06
N GLU A 36 4.25 -2.94 -1.36
CA GLU A 36 5.21 -2.39 -0.38
C GLU A 36 5.58 -3.42 0.68
N LEU A 37 4.60 -4.16 1.21
CA LEU A 37 4.79 -5.22 2.21
C LEU A 37 5.40 -6.51 1.64
N GLY A 38 5.78 -6.54 0.36
CA GLY A 38 6.32 -7.72 -0.33
C GLY A 38 5.34 -8.90 -0.44
N ARG A 39 4.03 -8.66 -0.24
CA ARG A 39 3.00 -9.71 -0.26
C ARG A 39 2.56 -10.08 -1.66
N ILE A 40 2.65 -9.13 -2.60
CA ILE A 40 2.34 -9.33 -4.01
C ILE A 40 3.42 -8.74 -4.90
N THR A 41 3.50 -9.23 -6.14
CA THR A 41 4.42 -8.68 -7.14
C THR A 41 3.80 -7.46 -7.83
N SER A 42 4.65 -6.59 -8.38
CA SER A 42 4.20 -5.45 -9.20
C SER A 42 3.35 -5.88 -10.41
N SER A 43 3.61 -7.08 -10.95
CA SER A 43 2.87 -7.62 -12.09
C SER A 43 1.46 -8.05 -11.69
N LEU A 44 1.29 -8.66 -10.51
CA LEU A 44 -0.02 -9.03 -9.97
C LEU A 44 -0.86 -7.80 -9.63
N ALA A 45 -0.23 -6.78 -9.02
CA ALA A 45 -0.89 -5.52 -8.72
C ALA A 45 -1.37 -4.80 -10.00
N ALA A 46 -0.49 -4.65 -11.00
CA ALA A 46 -0.84 -4.02 -12.27
C ALA A 46 -1.96 -4.76 -13.02
N GLN A 47 -1.90 -6.10 -13.07
CA GLN A 47 -2.95 -6.92 -13.67
C GLN A 47 -4.30 -6.73 -12.97
N SER A 48 -4.30 -6.57 -11.64
CA SER A 48 -5.52 -6.35 -10.85
C SER A 48 -6.18 -5.00 -11.13
N LEU A 49 -5.40 -4.01 -11.57
CA LEU A 49 -5.87 -2.68 -11.97
C LEU A 49 -6.14 -2.57 -13.47
N GLY A 50 -5.83 -3.60 -14.27
CA GLY A 50 -5.96 -3.55 -15.73
C GLY A 50 -4.96 -2.60 -16.41
N ILE A 51 -3.85 -2.26 -15.74
CA ILE A 51 -2.82 -1.33 -16.23
C ILE A 51 -1.50 -2.04 -16.52
N SER A 52 -0.58 -1.34 -17.18
CA SER A 52 0.77 -1.88 -17.41
C SER A 52 1.60 -1.89 -16.12
N ARG A 53 2.56 -2.82 -16.01
CA ARG A 53 3.51 -2.84 -14.88
C ARG A 53 4.24 -1.50 -14.71
N ARG A 54 4.62 -0.87 -15.82
CA ARG A 54 5.31 0.43 -15.81
C ARG A 54 4.41 1.51 -15.21
N GLU A 55 3.16 1.57 -15.66
CA GLU A 55 2.19 2.53 -15.14
C GLU A 55 1.92 2.33 -13.65
N PHE A 56 1.77 1.09 -13.19
CA PHE A 56 1.64 0.80 -11.76
C PHE A 56 2.83 1.34 -10.95
N LEU A 57 4.06 1.08 -11.40
CA LEU A 57 5.27 1.57 -10.73
C LEU A 57 5.37 3.11 -10.75
N GLU A 58 4.96 3.75 -11.85
CA GLU A 58 4.89 5.21 -11.98
C GLU A 58 3.88 5.81 -10.99
N ARG A 59 2.69 5.19 -10.81
CA ARG A 59 1.67 5.66 -9.87
C ARG A 59 2.09 5.50 -8.42
N ILE A 60 2.59 4.34 -8.01
CA ILE A 60 3.04 4.14 -6.62
C ILE A 60 4.23 5.01 -6.22
N GLY A 61 5.07 5.41 -7.18
CA GLY A 61 6.14 6.39 -6.95
C GLY A 61 5.62 7.77 -6.56
N GLN A 62 4.38 8.13 -6.95
CA GLN A 62 3.74 9.39 -6.58
C GLN A 62 3.19 9.38 -5.15
N TYR A 63 2.80 8.21 -4.64
CA TYR A 63 2.23 8.06 -3.30
C TYR A 63 3.27 8.05 -2.17
N GLN A 64 4.56 8.32 -2.45
CA GLN A 64 5.67 8.23 -1.48
C GLN A 64 5.62 6.94 -0.66
N VAL A 65 5.23 5.84 -1.29
CA VAL A 65 5.33 4.52 -0.68
C VAL A 65 6.80 4.32 -0.36
N SER A 66 7.16 4.40 0.93
CA SER A 66 8.53 4.16 1.41
C SER A 66 8.97 2.82 0.85
N LEU A 67 9.76 2.85 -0.22
CA LEU A 67 10.06 1.64 -0.98
C LEU A 67 10.76 0.59 -0.12
N PHE A 68 11.38 1.00 0.99
CA PHE A 68 11.82 0.14 2.07
C PHE A 68 11.85 0.97 3.35
N GLU A 69 10.95 0.72 4.32
CA GLU A 69 11.35 0.92 5.72
C GLU A 69 12.32 -0.22 6.02
N GLU A 70 13.61 0.10 5.94
CA GLU A 70 14.68 -0.74 6.43
C GLU A 70 14.40 -1.02 7.91
N GLN A 71 13.81 -2.17 8.21
CA GLN A 71 13.76 -2.70 9.56
C GLN A 71 15.20 -3.02 9.96
N SER A 72 15.92 -2.01 10.44
CA SER A 72 17.15 -2.17 11.19
C SER A 72 16.83 -2.87 12.51
N ALA A 73 16.62 -4.18 12.43
CA ALA A 73 16.61 -5.07 13.58
C ALA A 73 18.06 -5.39 13.96
N ALA A 74 18.74 -4.48 14.66
CA ALA A 74 19.96 -4.79 15.42
C ALA A 74 20.21 -3.69 16.46
N GLY A 75 19.33 -3.63 17.45
CA GLY A 75 19.52 -2.84 18.66
C GLY A 75 18.91 -3.61 19.81
N LEU A 76 19.62 -4.65 20.29
CA LEU A 76 19.43 -5.19 21.63
C LEU A 76 20.80 -5.44 22.21
N ASP A 77 21.09 -4.65 23.24
CA ASP A 77 22.25 -4.74 24.10
C ASP A 77 22.34 -6.15 24.71
N GLU A 78 23.47 -6.85 24.52
CA GLU A 78 23.86 -7.93 25.42
C GLU A 78 24.93 -7.39 26.38
N GLU A 79 24.51 -7.17 27.62
CA GLU A 79 25.38 -7.05 28.78
C GLU A 79 26.41 -8.18 28.81
N ALA A 80 27.67 -7.87 28.55
CA ALA A 80 28.78 -8.71 28.98
C ALA A 80 29.25 -8.24 30.38
N THR A 81 28.45 -8.55 31.41
CA THR A 81 29.03 -8.76 32.74
C THR A 81 29.66 -10.15 32.72
N LEU A 82 31.01 -10.23 32.75
CA LEU A 82 31.80 -11.32 33.34
C LEU A 82 33.30 -11.09 33.06
N GLY A 83 34.07 -10.84 34.12
CA GLY A 83 35.54 -10.90 34.10
C GLY A 83 36.21 -9.78 34.90
#